data_AF-A0A3D1ZPE2-F1
#
_entry.id   AF-A0A3D1ZPE2-F1
#
_cell.length_a   1.000
_cell.length_b   1.000
_cell.length_c   1.000
_cell.angle_alpha   90.00
_cell.angle_beta   90.00
_cell.angle_gamma   90.00
#
_symmetry.space_group_name_H-M   'P 1'
#
loop_
_entity.id
_entity.type
_entity.pdbx_description
1 polymer ?
#
loop_
_entity_poly.entity_id
_entity_poly.type
_entity_poly.pdbx_seq_one_letter_code
_entity_poly.pdbx_strand_id
1 'polypeptide(L)'
;NYDSAVASAASRMVSAAKDRPCMDMGGRRTNEWAAVAAARAAVVGGFQGTANLLAAQMYGLKAIGTAAHCFTLVHDDEKSAFESQIAALGKNTTLLVDTYNIEEAVKTAVEVAGPELGGVRIDSGDLASLAQRVRNQLDALGATNTKITVTNDLDEYALA
;
A
#
# COMPACT_ATOMS: atom_id res chain seq x y z
N ASN A 1 -27.51 4.33 5.96
CA ASN A 1 -27.09 5.33 4.95
C ASN A 1 -25.58 5.40 4.81
N TYR A 2 -24.82 5.83 5.82
CA TYR A 2 -23.35 5.93 5.73
C TYR A 2 -22.67 4.61 5.33
N ASP A 3 -22.82 3.56 6.13
CA ASP A 3 -22.20 2.25 5.87
C ASP A 3 -22.56 1.68 4.49
N SER A 4 -23.83 1.77 4.10
CA SER A 4 -24.31 1.30 2.80
C SER A 4 -23.65 2.06 1.63
N ALA A 5 -23.42 3.37 1.78
CA ALA A 5 -22.75 4.17 0.76
C ALA A 5 -21.27 3.77 0.64
N VAL A 6 -20.58 3.58 1.76
CA VAL A 6 -19.17 3.13 1.79
C VAL A 6 -19.04 1.73 1.19
N ALA A 7 -19.88 0.78 1.62
CA ALA A 7 -19.87 -0.59 1.09
C ALA A 7 -20.16 -0.64 -0.41
N SER A 8 -21.09 0.20 -0.90
CA SER A 8 -21.38 0.31 -2.34
C SER A 8 -20.19 0.87 -3.12
N ALA A 9 -19.48 1.87 -2.61
CA ALA A 9 -18.27 2.40 -3.25
C ALA A 9 -17.15 1.35 -3.28
N ALA A 10 -16.91 0.69 -2.14
CA ALA A 10 -15.94 -0.40 -2.06
C ALA A 10 -16.23 -1.53 -3.06
N SER A 11 -17.50 -1.92 -3.23
CA SER A 11 -17.91 -2.95 -4.19
C SER A 11 -17.61 -2.55 -5.64
N ARG A 12 -17.81 -1.28 -6.01
CA ARG A 12 -17.45 -0.78 -7.35
C ARG A 12 -15.94 -0.82 -7.58
N MET A 13 -15.15 -0.38 -6.60
CA MET A 13 -13.69 -0.44 -6.68
C MET A 13 -13.16 -1.88 -6.80
N VAL A 14 -13.71 -2.82 -6.01
CA VAL A 14 -13.35 -4.24 -6.10
C VAL A 14 -13.71 -4.80 -7.48
N SER A 15 -14.88 -4.44 -8.02
CA SER A 15 -15.29 -4.87 -9.36
C SER A 15 -14.34 -4.35 -10.45
N ALA A 16 -13.90 -3.09 -10.35
CA ALA A 16 -12.90 -2.51 -11.26
C ALA A 16 -11.50 -3.14 -11.09
N ALA A 17 -11.13 -3.49 -9.85
CA ALA A 17 -9.84 -4.08 -9.54
C ALA A 17 -9.68 -5.54 -10.05
N LYS A 18 -10.78 -6.23 -10.38
CA LYS A 18 -10.79 -7.66 -10.77
C LYS A 18 -10.14 -8.51 -9.67
N ASP A 19 -9.09 -9.25 -10.00
CA ASP A 19 -8.38 -10.14 -9.05
C ASP A 19 -7.38 -9.39 -8.16
N ARG A 20 -7.18 -8.08 -8.37
CA ARG A 20 -6.25 -7.27 -7.56
C ARG A 20 -6.91 -6.91 -6.22
N PRO A 21 -6.26 -7.20 -5.08
CA PRO A 21 -6.84 -6.95 -3.77
C PRO A 21 -6.93 -5.44 -3.48
N CYS A 22 -8.11 -4.96 -3.05
CA CYS A 22 -8.29 -3.61 -2.52
C CYS A 22 -8.12 -3.57 -1.00
N MET A 23 -7.61 -2.45 -0.49
CA MET A 23 -7.21 -2.27 0.90
C MET A 23 -7.67 -0.91 1.42
N ASP A 24 -8.20 -0.85 2.65
CA ASP A 24 -8.65 0.40 3.25
C ASP A 24 -7.48 1.10 3.96
N MET A 25 -7.19 2.34 3.53
CA MET A 25 -6.21 3.23 4.17
C MET A 25 -6.75 4.67 4.33
N GLY A 26 -8.08 4.84 4.28
CA GLY A 26 -8.74 6.14 4.18
C GLY A 26 -8.98 6.86 5.51
N GLY A 27 -8.69 6.21 6.65
CA GLY A 27 -9.07 6.69 7.98
C GLY A 27 -8.61 8.13 8.31
N ARG A 28 -7.46 8.57 7.77
CA ARG A 28 -6.92 9.93 8.00
C ARG A 28 -7.81 11.08 7.49
N ARG A 29 -8.79 10.78 6.62
CA ARG A 29 -9.72 11.76 6.03
C ARG A 29 -11.13 11.66 6.60
N THR A 30 -11.34 10.79 7.59
CA THR A 30 -12.66 10.48 8.14
C THR A 30 -12.66 10.76 9.64
N ASN A 31 -13.79 11.24 10.17
CA ASN A 31 -13.95 11.47 11.61
C ASN A 31 -13.79 10.16 12.40
N GLU A 32 -13.29 10.24 13.64
CA GLU A 32 -12.84 9.14 14.50
C GLU A 32 -13.65 7.84 14.37
N TRP A 33 -14.89 7.82 14.86
CA TRP A 33 -15.74 6.63 14.83
C TRP A 33 -16.28 6.30 13.44
N ALA A 34 -16.44 7.31 12.59
CA ALA A 34 -16.81 7.10 11.19
C ALA A 34 -15.70 6.36 10.43
N ALA A 35 -14.42 6.56 10.76
CA ALA A 35 -13.31 5.83 10.15
C ALA A 35 -13.34 4.33 10.50
N VAL A 36 -13.74 4.00 11.73
CA VAL A 36 -13.91 2.62 12.19
C VAL A 36 -15.08 1.95 11.46
N ALA A 37 -16.21 2.66 11.34
CA ALA A 37 -17.38 2.18 10.60
C ALA A 37 -17.08 2.02 9.09
N ALA A 38 -16.36 2.98 8.50
CA ALA A 38 -15.94 2.95 7.10
C ALA A 38 -15.03 1.75 6.80
N ALA A 39 -14.02 1.50 7.64
CA ALA A 39 -13.12 0.36 7.49
C ALA A 39 -13.90 -0.97 7.47
N ARG A 40 -14.85 -1.13 8.40
CA ARG A 40 -15.73 -2.30 8.42
C ARG A 40 -16.59 -2.39 7.17
N ALA A 41 -17.25 -1.30 6.79
CA ALA A 41 -18.13 -1.27 5.63
C ALA A 41 -17.38 -1.54 4.31
N ALA A 42 -16.14 -1.04 4.17
CA ALA A 42 -15.28 -1.29 3.03
C ALA A 42 -14.92 -2.78 2.91
N VAL A 43 -14.59 -3.45 4.03
CA VAL A 43 -14.34 -4.89 4.04
C VAL A 43 -15.60 -5.69 3.70
N VAL A 44 -16.77 -5.29 4.20
CA VAL A 44 -18.07 -5.87 3.79
C VAL A 44 -18.31 -5.71 2.29
N GLY A 45 -17.89 -4.58 1.71
CA GLY A 45 -17.94 -4.33 0.26
C GLY A 45 -16.89 -5.08 -0.57
N GLY A 46 -15.96 -5.81 0.07
CA GLY A 46 -14.99 -6.70 -0.59
C GLY A 46 -13.52 -6.31 -0.43
N PHE A 47 -13.19 -5.25 0.32
CA PHE A 47 -11.79 -4.93 0.63
C PHE A 47 -11.17 -6.03 1.52
N GLN A 48 -9.89 -6.31 1.36
CA GLN A 48 -9.23 -7.45 2.02
C GLN A 48 -8.50 -7.11 3.32
N GLY A 49 -8.50 -5.84 3.74
CA GLY A 49 -7.85 -5.40 4.97
C GLY A 49 -8.01 -3.91 5.20
N THR A 50 -7.61 -3.46 6.38
CA THR A 50 -7.67 -2.04 6.81
C THR A 50 -6.45 -1.63 7.61
N ALA A 51 -6.00 -0.39 7.42
CA ALA A 51 -5.00 0.27 8.26
C ALA A 51 -5.59 0.81 9.58
N ASN A 52 -6.92 0.76 9.76
CA ASN A 52 -7.58 1.14 11.00
C ASN A 52 -7.45 0.02 12.04
N LEU A 53 -6.50 0.16 12.96
CA LEU A 53 -6.21 -0.85 14.00
C LEU A 53 -7.39 -1.11 14.93
N LEU A 54 -8.20 -0.09 15.25
CA LEU A 54 -9.37 -0.27 16.10
C LEU A 54 -10.44 -1.10 15.39
N ALA A 55 -10.69 -0.85 14.10
CA ALA A 55 -11.60 -1.67 13.32
C ALA A 55 -11.10 -3.12 13.17
N ALA A 56 -9.79 -3.29 12.92
CA ALA A 56 -9.17 -4.61 12.87
C ALA A 56 -9.36 -5.38 14.18
N GLN A 57 -9.10 -4.74 15.32
CA GLN A 57 -9.29 -5.34 16.65
C GLN A 57 -10.77 -5.66 16.94
N MET A 58 -11.69 -4.71 16.71
CA MET A 58 -13.10 -4.87 17.08
C MET A 58 -13.82 -5.93 16.23
N TYR A 59 -13.47 -6.04 14.94
CA TYR A 59 -14.21 -6.88 13.99
C TYR A 59 -13.40 -8.05 13.45
N GLY A 60 -12.18 -8.27 13.96
CA GLY A 60 -11.30 -9.35 13.51
C GLY A 60 -10.85 -9.20 12.05
N LEU A 61 -10.71 -7.96 11.56
CA LEU A 61 -10.29 -7.68 10.18
C LEU A 61 -8.78 -7.80 10.05
N LYS A 62 -8.30 -8.10 8.85
CA LYS A 62 -6.86 -8.11 8.55
C LYS A 62 -6.29 -6.70 8.68
N ALA A 63 -5.48 -6.47 9.71
CA ALA A 63 -4.67 -5.27 9.83
C ALA A 63 -3.59 -5.26 8.73
N ILE A 64 -3.43 -4.12 8.09
CA ILE A 64 -2.42 -3.89 7.05
C ILE A 64 -1.72 -2.55 7.31
N GLY A 65 -0.59 -2.35 6.66
CA GLY A 65 0.15 -1.10 6.74
C GLY A 65 1.60 -1.32 6.35
N THR A 66 2.24 -0.25 5.92
CA THR A 66 3.68 -0.20 5.63
C THR A 66 4.23 1.09 6.24
N ALA A 67 5.48 1.45 5.97
CA ALA A 67 6.01 2.74 6.38
C ALA A 67 5.28 3.91 5.71
N ALA A 68 5.24 5.06 6.38
CA ALA A 68 4.83 6.35 5.82
C ALA A 68 6.07 7.18 5.44
N HIS A 69 5.91 8.24 4.63
CA HIS A 69 7.04 9.10 4.27
C HIS A 69 7.81 9.65 5.48
N CYS A 70 7.12 9.98 6.57
CA CYS A 70 7.79 10.47 7.78
C CYS A 70 8.78 9.47 8.39
N PHE A 71 8.58 8.16 8.19
CA PHE A 71 9.53 7.14 8.61
C PHE A 71 10.82 7.21 7.77
N THR A 72 10.72 7.41 6.46
CA THR A 72 11.91 7.60 5.63
C THR A 72 12.62 8.92 5.98
N LEU A 73 11.86 10.00 6.14
CA LEU A 73 12.38 11.35 6.39
C LEU A 73 13.09 11.55 7.75
N VAL A 74 12.89 10.65 8.73
CA VAL A 74 13.58 10.73 10.02
C VAL A 74 14.96 10.07 10.01
N HIS A 75 15.29 9.31 8.95
CA HIS A 75 16.61 8.73 8.75
C HIS A 75 17.49 9.68 7.94
N ASP A 76 18.81 9.53 8.07
CA ASP A 76 19.79 10.35 7.34
C ASP A 76 19.72 10.11 5.82
N ASP A 77 19.36 8.89 5.41
CA ASP A 77 19.15 8.52 4.01
C ASP A 77 18.09 7.40 3.86
N GLU A 78 17.60 7.25 2.63
CA GLU A 78 16.54 6.28 2.29
C GLU A 78 17.00 4.82 2.45
N LYS A 79 18.28 4.54 2.22
CA LYS A 79 18.85 3.19 2.41
C LYS A 79 18.78 2.77 3.88
N SER A 80 19.16 3.66 4.79
CA SER A 80 19.11 3.45 6.24
C SER A 80 17.68 3.20 6.72
N ALA A 81 16.70 3.89 6.15
CA ALA A 81 15.29 3.63 6.43
C ALA A 81 14.87 2.22 5.98
N PHE A 82 15.26 1.78 4.78
CA PHE A 82 14.95 0.45 4.27
C PHE A 82 15.62 -0.66 5.10
N GLU A 83 16.90 -0.50 5.44
CA GLU A 83 17.65 -1.42 6.31
C GLU A 83 16.97 -1.56 7.68
N SER A 84 16.57 -0.43 8.28
CA SER A 84 15.85 -0.39 9.55
C SER A 84 14.50 -1.12 9.49
N GLN A 85 13.70 -0.88 8.45
CA GLN A 85 12.41 -1.55 8.27
C GLN A 85 12.57 -3.06 8.03
N ILE A 86 13.55 -3.48 7.23
CA ILE A 86 13.83 -4.88 6.95
C ILE A 86 14.36 -5.59 8.22
N ALA A 87 15.20 -4.94 9.02
CA ALA A 87 15.65 -5.48 10.28
C ALA A 87 14.49 -5.73 11.25
N ALA A 88 13.49 -4.85 11.27
CA ALA A 88 12.32 -4.97 12.15
C ALA A 88 11.24 -5.96 11.65
N LEU A 89 10.97 -5.98 10.33
CA LEU A 89 9.81 -6.67 9.75
C LEU A 89 10.18 -7.84 8.82
N GLY A 90 11.46 -8.01 8.51
CA GLY A 90 11.95 -8.97 7.53
C GLY A 90 11.74 -8.52 6.08
N LYS A 91 12.29 -9.32 5.16
CA LYS A 91 12.32 -9.03 3.72
C LYS A 91 10.95 -9.07 3.03
N ASN A 92 9.97 -9.75 3.64
CA ASN A 92 8.59 -9.82 3.14
C ASN A 92 7.80 -8.51 3.34
N THR A 93 8.43 -7.47 3.88
CA THR A 93 7.83 -6.15 4.05
C THR A 93 7.59 -5.44 2.72
N THR A 94 6.91 -4.30 2.77
CA THR A 94 6.69 -3.43 1.61
C THR A 94 7.32 -2.06 1.85
N LEU A 95 8.29 -1.70 1.03
CA LEU A 95 9.07 -0.45 1.16
C LEU A 95 8.40 0.69 0.38
N LEU A 96 8.34 1.88 0.96
CA LEU A 96 7.83 3.08 0.27
C LEU A 96 8.93 3.70 -0.57
N VAL A 97 8.77 3.73 -1.90
CA VAL A 97 9.87 4.03 -2.84
C VAL A 97 9.75 5.37 -3.55
N ASP A 98 8.78 6.21 -3.19
CA ASP A 98 8.52 7.49 -3.86
C ASP A 98 8.75 8.70 -2.94
N THR A 99 9.63 8.57 -1.94
CA THR A 99 9.98 9.71 -1.07
C THR A 99 10.85 10.74 -1.80
N TYR A 100 11.79 10.28 -2.63
CA TYR A 100 12.69 11.15 -3.39
C TYR A 100 12.70 10.83 -4.89
N ASN A 101 13.26 9.69 -5.29
CA ASN A 101 13.34 9.25 -6.68
C ASN A 101 13.05 7.75 -6.77
N ILE A 102 12.01 7.40 -7.52
CA ILE A 102 11.49 6.03 -7.61
C ILE A 102 12.53 5.06 -8.17
N GLU A 103 13.30 5.45 -9.19
CA GLU A 103 14.25 4.52 -9.81
C GLU A 103 15.41 4.19 -8.87
N GLU A 104 15.99 5.20 -8.23
CA GLU A 104 17.06 4.99 -7.26
C GLU A 104 16.56 4.26 -6.01
N ALA A 105 15.35 4.57 -5.55
CA ALA A 105 14.72 3.90 -4.40
C ALA A 105 14.47 2.42 -4.67
N VAL A 106 13.93 2.05 -5.85
CA VAL A 106 13.70 0.65 -6.23
C VAL A 106 15.01 -0.12 -6.32
N LYS A 107 16.05 0.50 -6.92
CA LYS A 107 17.38 -0.10 -6.97
C LYS A 107 17.93 -0.34 -5.56
N THR A 108 17.89 0.68 -4.70
CA THR A 108 18.34 0.61 -3.31
C THR A 108 17.56 -0.45 -2.52
N ALA A 109 16.25 -0.53 -2.71
CA ALA A 109 15.38 -1.51 -2.07
C ALA A 109 15.80 -2.95 -2.42
N VAL A 110 16.10 -3.24 -3.69
CA VAL A 110 16.58 -4.56 -4.12
C VAL A 110 18.02 -4.82 -3.68
N GLU A 111 18.89 -3.80 -3.67
CA GLU A 111 20.26 -3.93 -3.13
C GLU A 111 20.26 -4.33 -1.65
N VAL A 112 19.37 -3.74 -0.84
CA VAL A 112 19.28 -4.01 0.60
C VAL A 112 18.56 -5.34 0.89
N ALA A 113 17.43 -5.59 0.23
CA ALA A 113 16.59 -6.74 0.51
C ALA A 113 17.00 -8.01 -0.26
N GLY A 114 17.65 -7.86 -1.43
CA GLY A 114 17.83 -8.93 -2.40
C GLY A 114 16.58 -9.17 -3.27
N PRO A 115 16.66 -10.14 -4.21
CA PRO A 115 15.57 -10.47 -5.14
C PRO A 115 14.31 -11.03 -4.45
N GLU A 116 14.41 -11.41 -3.17
CA GLU A 116 13.29 -11.87 -2.34
C GLU A 116 12.50 -10.74 -1.66
N LEU A 117 12.71 -9.47 -2.04
CA LEU A 117 11.94 -8.33 -1.52
C LEU A 117 10.43 -8.58 -1.68
N GLY A 118 9.68 -8.49 -0.59
CA GLY A 118 8.25 -8.79 -0.56
C GLY A 118 7.40 -7.82 -1.37
N GLY A 119 7.69 -6.51 -1.28
CA GLY A 119 6.98 -5.51 -2.05
C GLY A 119 7.58 -4.11 -2.03
N VAL A 120 7.07 -3.28 -2.94
CA VAL A 120 7.27 -1.82 -2.97
C VAL A 120 5.92 -1.11 -3.03
N ARG A 121 5.85 0.10 -2.46
CA ARG A 121 4.67 0.98 -2.51
C ARG A 121 4.99 2.30 -3.20
N ILE A 122 4.10 2.72 -4.09
CA ILE A 122 4.13 4.01 -4.79
C ILE A 122 2.85 4.77 -4.39
N ASP A 123 2.99 5.99 -3.87
CA ASP A 123 1.90 6.82 -3.32
C ASP A 123 1.72 8.16 -4.08
N SER A 124 2.37 8.34 -5.22
CA SER A 124 2.32 9.60 -5.97
C SER A 124 2.65 9.43 -7.45
N GLY A 125 2.28 10.44 -8.25
CA GLY A 125 2.49 10.47 -9.70
C GLY A 125 1.44 9.72 -10.52
N ASP A 126 1.76 9.43 -11.78
CA ASP A 126 0.93 8.60 -12.65
C ASP A 126 1.15 7.12 -12.30
N LEU A 127 0.31 6.61 -11.40
CA LEU A 127 0.46 5.29 -10.79
C LEU A 127 0.44 4.15 -11.81
N ALA A 128 -0.34 4.26 -12.89
CA ALA A 128 -0.45 3.21 -13.90
C ALA A 128 0.85 3.06 -14.69
N SER A 129 1.40 4.17 -15.20
CA SER A 129 2.67 4.14 -15.94
C SER A 129 3.86 3.85 -15.02
N LEU A 130 3.86 4.39 -13.81
CA LEU A 130 4.90 4.13 -12.81
C LEU A 130 4.93 2.67 -12.39
N ALA A 131 3.78 2.03 -12.14
CA ALA A 131 3.73 0.61 -11.79
C ALA A 131 4.35 -0.28 -12.88
N GLN A 132 4.10 0.02 -14.16
CA GLN A 132 4.72 -0.72 -15.27
C GLN A 132 6.23 -0.49 -15.35
N ARG A 133 6.70 0.75 -15.17
CA ARG A 133 8.13 1.07 -15.15
C ARG A 133 8.84 0.36 -14.00
N VAL A 134 8.27 0.42 -12.80
CA VAL A 134 8.81 -0.25 -11.60
C VAL A 134 8.81 -1.76 -11.77
N ARG A 135 7.77 -2.35 -12.40
CA ARG A 135 7.75 -3.78 -12.72
C ARG A 135 8.94 -4.18 -13.60
N ASN A 136 9.16 -3.46 -14.70
CA ASN A 136 10.27 -3.71 -15.62
C ASN A 136 11.63 -3.58 -14.90
N GLN A 137 11.76 -2.59 -14.02
CA GLN A 137 12.98 -2.38 -13.26
C GLN A 137 13.24 -3.50 -12.25
N LEU A 138 12.22 -3.89 -11.47
CA LEU A 138 12.31 -5.02 -10.53
C LEU A 138 12.67 -6.32 -11.27
N ASP A 139 12.09 -6.56 -12.44
CA ASP A 139 12.39 -7.75 -13.25
C ASP A 139 13.83 -7.74 -13.75
N ALA A 140 14.33 -6.59 -14.21
CA ALA A 140 15.73 -6.43 -14.61
C ALA A 140 16.72 -6.63 -13.45
N LEU A 141 16.30 -6.35 -12.22
CA LEU A 141 17.08 -6.58 -10.99
C LEU A 141 16.90 -8.00 -10.42
N GLY A 142 16.11 -8.87 -11.08
CA GLY A 142 15.85 -10.24 -10.64
C GLY A 142 14.78 -10.40 -9.56
N ALA A 143 14.13 -9.31 -9.14
CA ALA A 143 13.10 -9.26 -8.11
C ALA A 143 11.68 -9.52 -8.68
N THR A 144 11.53 -10.60 -9.46
CA THR A 144 10.34 -10.89 -10.26
C THR A 144 9.08 -11.19 -9.44
N ASN A 145 9.25 -11.61 -8.18
CA ASN A 145 8.16 -11.92 -7.27
C ASN A 145 7.74 -10.75 -6.38
N THR A 146 8.48 -9.63 -6.39
CA THR A 146 8.19 -8.46 -5.56
C THR A 146 6.86 -7.84 -5.96
N LYS A 147 5.95 -7.65 -5.00
CA LYS A 147 4.63 -7.05 -5.25
C LYS A 147 4.73 -5.53 -5.39
N ILE A 148 3.90 -4.96 -6.26
CA ILE A 148 3.77 -3.51 -6.38
C ILE A 148 2.42 -3.11 -5.79
N THR A 149 2.45 -2.28 -4.76
CA THR A 149 1.25 -1.66 -4.18
C THR A 149 1.20 -0.21 -4.64
N VAL A 150 0.05 0.20 -5.17
CA VAL A 150 -0.20 1.62 -5.46
C VAL A 150 -1.22 2.16 -4.47
N THR A 151 -0.96 3.36 -3.97
CA THR A 151 -1.86 4.12 -3.12
C THR A 151 -1.92 5.56 -3.64
N ASN A 152 -2.91 6.34 -3.16
CA ASN A 152 -3.22 7.75 -3.50
C ASN A 152 -4.44 7.93 -4.41
N ASP A 153 -5.49 8.51 -3.82
CA ASP A 153 -6.73 8.99 -4.45
C ASP A 153 -7.25 8.09 -5.59
N LEU A 154 -7.21 6.77 -5.36
CA LEU A 154 -7.71 5.76 -6.27
C LEU A 154 -9.23 5.67 -6.21
N ASP A 155 -9.87 5.64 -7.37
CA ASP A 155 -11.29 5.35 -7.56
C ASP A 155 -11.51 4.23 -8.59
N GLU A 156 -12.76 3.86 -8.84
CA GLU A 156 -13.10 2.83 -9.82
C GLU A 156 -12.64 3.14 -11.26
N TYR A 157 -12.42 4.40 -11.60
CA TYR A 157 -11.97 4.81 -12.94
C TYR A 157 -10.46 4.69 -13.08
N ALA A 158 -9.70 5.04 -12.04
CA ALA A 158 -8.25 4.84 -11.98
C ALA A 158 -7.86 3.35 -11.95
N LEU A 159 -8.77 2.47 -11.53
CA LEU A 159 -8.53 1.03 -11.44
C LEU A 159 -8.87 0.25 -12.72
N ALA A 160 -9.75 0.78 -13.58
CA ALA A 160 -10.34 0.07 -14.72
C ALA A 160 -9.35 -0.30 -15.84
#